data_AF-A0A9X7V2Z1-F1
#
_entry.id   AF-A0A9X7V2Z1-F1
#
_cell.length_a   1.000
_cell.length_b   1.000
_cell.length_c   1.000
_cell.angle_alpha   90.00
_cell.angle_beta   90.00
_cell.angle_gamma   90.00
#
_symmetry.space_group_name_H-M   'P 1'
#
loop_
_entity.id
_entity.type
_entity.pdbx_description
1 polymer ?
#
loop_
_entity_poly.entity_id
_entity_poly.type
_entity_poly.pdbx_seq_one_letter_code
_entity_poly.pdbx_strand_id
1 'polypeptide(L)'
;MTATAQPRWYLVQTRPRQEARAEENLQRQAFECYRPLIERGQGSSEPLFPGYLFIRLDHLQDNWYPIRSTRGVARIVAFGGQPTPVQDALIGELRERVERHARQRTPAAFKAGDRVQVSGDSFHDLEAIFVAPDGEQRSVILLNLLQRQQKVRVPNHFLHSSA
;
A
#
# COMPACT_ATOMS: atom_id res chain seq x y z
N MET A 1 -12.63 -0.28 -31.54
CA MET A 1 -11.46 -0.90 -30.86
C MET A 1 -11.42 -0.34 -29.45
N THR A 2 -12.05 -1.03 -28.49
CA THR A 2 -12.07 -0.61 -27.08
C THR A 2 -10.67 -0.83 -26.50
N ALA A 3 -10.04 0.24 -26.01
CA ALA A 3 -8.79 0.13 -25.28
C ALA A 3 -9.04 -0.71 -24.01
N THR A 4 -8.50 -1.91 -23.95
CA THR A 4 -8.51 -2.74 -22.74
C THR A 4 -7.70 -2.02 -21.67
N ALA A 5 -8.39 -1.47 -20.68
CA ALA A 5 -7.75 -0.89 -19.51
C ALA A 5 -6.95 -1.99 -18.81
N GLN A 6 -5.64 -1.78 -18.64
CA GLN A 6 -4.82 -2.72 -17.88
C GLN A 6 -5.19 -2.63 -16.39
N PRO A 7 -5.38 -3.77 -15.71
CA PRO A 7 -5.69 -3.76 -14.30
C PRO A 7 -4.56 -3.12 -13.50
N ARG A 8 -4.91 -2.37 -12.46
CA ARG A 8 -3.96 -1.67 -11.58
C ARG A 8 -4.31 -1.88 -10.12
N TRP A 9 -3.31 -1.85 -9.26
CA TRP A 9 -3.50 -1.87 -7.82
C TRP A 9 -3.88 -0.48 -7.30
N TYR A 10 -4.70 -0.44 -6.26
CA TYR A 10 -5.08 0.78 -5.54
C TYR A 10 -5.00 0.53 -4.04
N LEU A 11 -4.73 1.59 -3.27
CA LEU A 11 -4.74 1.52 -1.82
C LEU A 11 -6.13 1.89 -1.29
N VAL A 12 -6.68 1.04 -0.44
CA VAL A 12 -7.95 1.25 0.27
C VAL A 12 -7.65 1.53 1.72
N GLN A 13 -8.23 2.61 2.24
CA GLN A 13 -8.31 2.87 3.67
C GLN A 13 -9.55 2.18 4.23
N THR A 14 -9.37 1.42 5.29
CA THR A 14 -10.42 0.68 5.98
C THR A 14 -10.89 1.47 7.21
N ARG A 15 -12.04 1.07 7.77
CA ARG A 15 -12.45 1.57 9.09
C ARG A 15 -11.55 0.97 10.16
N PRO A 16 -11.31 1.65 11.29
CA PRO A 16 -10.41 1.16 12.33
C PRO A 16 -10.69 -0.30 12.71
N ARG A 17 -9.67 -1.16 12.63
CA ARG A 17 -9.72 -2.59 12.97
C ARG A 17 -10.70 -3.42 12.14
N GLN A 18 -11.13 -2.95 10.97
CA GLN A 18 -12.05 -3.67 10.07
C GLN A 18 -11.35 -4.15 8.79
N GLU A 19 -10.03 -4.25 8.77
CA GLU A 19 -9.24 -4.64 7.60
C GLU A 19 -9.63 -6.02 7.08
N ALA A 20 -9.72 -7.02 7.97
CA ALA A 20 -10.11 -8.38 7.59
C ALA A 20 -11.55 -8.45 7.07
N ARG A 21 -12.46 -7.67 7.68
CA ARG A 21 -13.86 -7.58 7.25
C ARG A 21 -13.99 -6.85 5.91
N ALA A 22 -13.19 -5.83 5.67
CA ALA A 22 -13.15 -5.13 4.38
C ALA A 22 -12.67 -6.09 3.28
N GLU A 23 -11.56 -6.78 3.52
CA GLU A 23 -11.00 -7.79 2.60
C GLU A 23 -12.03 -8.87 2.25
N GLU A 24 -12.68 -9.47 3.26
CA GLU A 24 -13.69 -10.51 3.05
C GLU A 24 -14.86 -10.01 2.18
N ASN A 25 -15.39 -8.82 2.46
CA ASN A 25 -16.52 -8.29 1.69
C ASN A 25 -16.12 -7.88 0.26
N LEU A 26 -14.90 -7.38 0.06
CA LEU A 26 -14.38 -7.07 -1.27
C LEU A 26 -14.15 -8.34 -2.10
N GLN A 27 -13.59 -9.39 -1.49
CA GLN A 27 -13.40 -10.69 -2.14
C GLN A 27 -14.75 -11.35 -2.52
N ARG A 28 -15.78 -11.22 -1.67
CA ARG A 28 -17.16 -11.65 -2.00
C ARG A 28 -17.76 -10.90 -3.19
N GLN A 29 -17.27 -9.69 -3.48
CA GLN A 29 -17.62 -8.92 -4.68
C GLN A 29 -16.70 -9.25 -5.87
N ALA A 30 -15.91 -10.32 -5.79
CA ALA A 30 -14.94 -10.77 -6.78
C ALA A 30 -13.75 -9.82 -7.02
N PHE A 31 -13.47 -8.91 -6.09
CA PHE A 31 -12.25 -8.11 -6.16
C PHE A 31 -11.03 -8.90 -5.66
N GLU A 32 -9.95 -8.86 -6.43
CA GLU A 32 -8.65 -9.31 -5.95
C GLU A 32 -8.13 -8.31 -4.92
N CYS A 33 -7.81 -8.82 -3.73
CA CYS A 33 -7.33 -8.02 -2.59
C CYS A 33 -5.99 -8.54 -2.10
N TYR A 34 -5.19 -7.65 -1.53
CA TYR A 34 -3.97 -8.01 -0.83
C TYR A 34 -3.84 -7.19 0.46
N ARG A 35 -3.90 -7.89 1.59
CA ARG A 35 -3.63 -7.33 2.93
C ARG A 35 -2.34 -7.96 3.48
N PRO A 36 -1.20 -7.26 3.44
CA PRO A 36 0.05 -7.81 3.96
C PRO A 36 -0.03 -8.00 5.48
N LEU A 37 0.42 -9.17 5.96
CA LEU A 37 0.42 -9.55 7.36
C LEU A 37 1.84 -9.91 7.81
N ILE A 38 2.17 -9.60 9.06
CA ILE A 38 3.43 -10.01 9.70
C ILE A 38 3.12 -10.78 10.99
N GLU A 39 3.98 -11.73 11.34
CA GLU A 39 3.86 -12.49 12.58
C GLU A 39 4.46 -11.70 13.76
N ARG A 40 3.71 -11.60 14.86
CA ARG A 40 4.14 -10.98 16.13
C ARG A 40 4.73 -11.99 17.13
N GLY A 41 4.96 -13.23 16.68
CA GLY A 41 5.33 -14.36 17.53
C GLY A 41 4.10 -15.10 18.08
N GLN A 42 4.32 -16.32 18.59
CA GLN A 42 3.30 -17.20 19.18
C GLN A 42 2.06 -17.43 18.29
N GLY A 43 2.25 -17.50 16.96
CA GLY A 43 1.18 -17.77 16.00
C GLY A 43 0.19 -16.62 15.79
N SER A 44 0.45 -15.45 16.38
CA SER A 44 -0.34 -14.25 16.13
C SER A 44 0.19 -13.48 14.92
N SER A 45 -0.72 -13.00 14.07
CA SER A 45 -0.39 -12.12 12.95
C SER A 45 -1.08 -10.77 13.09
N GLU A 46 -0.45 -9.72 12.56
CA GLU A 46 -1.02 -8.39 12.49
C GLU A 46 -0.84 -7.79 11.10
N PRO A 47 -1.68 -6.81 10.70
CA PRO A 47 -1.48 -6.07 9.45
C PRO A 47 -0.12 -5.35 9.43
N LEU A 48 0.60 -5.46 8.31
CA LEU A 48 1.78 -4.64 8.07
C LEU A 48 1.40 -3.15 8.02
N PHE A 49 0.22 -2.84 7.47
CA PHE A 49 -0.34 -1.50 7.37
C PHE A 49 -1.73 -1.46 8.03
N PRO A 50 -1.82 -1.22 9.35
CA PRO A 50 -3.09 -1.02 10.03
C PRO A 50 -3.93 0.07 9.33
N GLY A 51 -5.21 -0.22 9.11
CA GLY A 51 -6.11 0.68 8.40
C GLY A 51 -6.02 0.65 6.87
N TYR A 52 -5.19 -0.22 6.27
CA TYR A 52 -4.99 -0.26 4.82
C TYR A 52 -4.96 -1.67 4.22
N LEU A 53 -5.40 -1.78 2.97
CA LEU A 53 -5.22 -2.95 2.11
C LEU A 53 -5.13 -2.52 0.64
N PHE A 54 -4.63 -3.40 -0.22
CA PHE A 54 -4.56 -3.19 -1.66
C PHE A 54 -5.70 -3.91 -2.39
N ILE A 55 -6.20 -3.32 -3.47
CA ILE A 55 -7.23 -3.90 -4.35
C ILE A 55 -6.80 -3.79 -5.81
N ARG A 56 -6.99 -4.84 -6.61
CA ARG A 56 -6.74 -4.83 -8.06
C ARG A 56 -8.02 -4.48 -8.79
N LEU A 57 -7.96 -3.52 -9.71
CA LEU A 57 -9.10 -3.07 -10.49
C LEU A 57 -8.74 -3.06 -11.98
N ASP A 58 -9.55 -3.76 -12.77
CA ASP A 58 -9.51 -3.86 -14.24
C ASP A 58 -10.25 -2.72 -14.94
N HIS A 59 -11.37 -2.29 -14.38
CA HIS A 59 -12.28 -1.32 -14.98
C HIS A 59 -12.27 -0.01 -14.20
N LEU A 60 -11.32 0.87 -14.57
CA LEU A 60 -11.24 2.25 -14.08
C LEU A 60 -12.23 3.23 -14.70
N GLN A 61 -13.21 2.75 -15.46
CA GLN A 61 -14.22 3.61 -16.05
C GLN A 61 -15.37 3.76 -15.05
N ASP A 62 -15.12 4.66 -14.09
CA ASP A 62 -16.08 5.47 -13.35
C ASP A 62 -16.84 4.89 -12.15
N ASN A 63 -16.97 3.57 -11.97
CA ASN A 63 -17.79 3.04 -10.87
C ASN A 63 -17.00 2.56 -9.63
N TRP A 64 -16.53 3.52 -8.83
CA TRP A 64 -15.92 3.26 -7.51
C TRP A 64 -16.96 3.06 -6.39
N TYR A 65 -18.24 3.24 -6.70
CA TYR A 65 -19.33 3.19 -5.73
C TYR A 65 -19.43 1.84 -4.99
N PRO A 66 -19.25 0.66 -5.65
CA PRO A 66 -19.30 -0.63 -4.96
C PRO A 66 -18.28 -0.69 -3.82
N ILE A 67 -17.04 -0.30 -4.07
CA ILE A 67 -15.93 -0.32 -3.10
C ILE A 67 -16.23 0.63 -1.92
N ARG A 68 -16.72 1.84 -2.20
CA ARG A 68 -17.07 2.83 -1.16
C ARG A 68 -18.25 2.38 -0.29
N SER A 69 -19.14 1.58 -0.85
CA SER A 69 -20.30 1.02 -0.15
C SER A 69 -19.96 -0.30 0.58
N THR A 70 -18.74 -0.82 0.42
CA THR A 70 -18.33 -2.08 1.03
C THR A 70 -18.13 -1.95 2.53
N ARG A 71 -18.77 -2.86 3.26
CA ARG A 71 -18.72 -2.96 4.71
C ARG A 71 -17.27 -3.14 5.19
N GLY A 72 -16.76 -2.15 5.92
CA GLY A 72 -15.39 -2.14 6.44
C GLY A 72 -14.44 -1.22 5.67
N VAL A 73 -14.83 -0.76 4.49
CA VAL A 73 -14.10 0.27 3.73
C VAL A 73 -14.46 1.66 4.27
N ALA A 74 -13.45 2.52 4.35
CA ALA A 74 -13.64 3.95 4.60
C ALA A 74 -13.59 4.72 3.28
N ARG A 75 -12.51 4.55 2.50
CA ARG A 75 -12.34 5.20 1.20
C ARG A 75 -11.20 4.58 0.40
N ILE A 76 -11.10 4.97 -0.86
CA ILE A 76 -9.92 4.72 -1.70
C ILE A 76 -8.96 5.88 -1.51
N VAL A 77 -7.67 5.59 -1.36
CA VAL A 77 -6.64 6.61 -1.19
C VAL A 77 -6.40 7.31 -2.53
N ALA A 78 -6.44 8.64 -2.45
CA ALA A 78 -6.28 9.52 -3.59
C ALA A 78 -5.30 10.63 -3.22
N PHE A 79 -4.40 10.95 -4.15
CA PHE A 79 -3.53 12.13 -4.10
C PHE A 79 -3.95 13.08 -5.21
N GLY A 80 -4.00 14.38 -4.94
CA GLY A 80 -4.48 15.37 -5.93
C GLY A 80 -5.92 15.14 -6.41
N GLY A 81 -6.78 14.50 -5.58
CA GLY A 81 -8.17 14.23 -5.91
C GLY A 81 -8.41 12.99 -6.78
N GLN A 82 -7.37 12.26 -7.18
CA GLN A 82 -7.49 11.07 -8.04
C GLN A 82 -6.99 9.80 -7.34
N PRO A 83 -7.74 8.68 -7.40
CA PRO A 83 -7.26 7.38 -6.93
C PRO A 83 -5.89 7.06 -7.54
N THR A 84 -4.94 6.75 -6.68
CA THR A 84 -3.54 6.60 -7.09
C THR A 84 -3.23 5.14 -7.38
N PRO A 85 -2.82 4.80 -8.61
CA PRO A 85 -2.41 3.45 -8.92
C PRO A 85 -1.09 3.12 -8.22
N VAL A 86 -1.02 1.92 -7.68
CA VAL A 86 0.15 1.30 -7.06
C VAL A 86 0.80 0.40 -8.12
N GLN A 87 2.12 0.46 -8.24
CA GLN A 87 2.86 -0.32 -9.22
C GLN A 87 2.85 -1.81 -8.87
N ASP A 88 2.74 -2.68 -9.87
CA ASP A 88 2.82 -4.13 -9.69
C ASP A 88 4.12 -4.57 -9.03
N ALA A 89 5.24 -3.95 -9.41
CA ALA A 89 6.55 -4.21 -8.82
C ALA A 89 6.55 -4.02 -7.30
N LEU A 90 5.91 -2.95 -6.80
CA LEU A 90 5.82 -2.66 -5.37
C LEU A 90 5.01 -3.73 -4.63
N ILE A 91 3.91 -4.22 -5.22
CA ILE A 91 3.13 -5.31 -4.63
C ILE A 91 3.94 -6.62 -4.61
N GLY A 92 4.69 -6.91 -5.68
CA GLY A 92 5.61 -8.04 -5.75
C GLY A 92 6.67 -7.99 -4.64
N GLU A 93 7.37 -6.86 -4.52
CA GLU A 93 8.39 -6.65 -3.50
C GLU A 93 7.84 -6.76 -2.07
N LEU A 94 6.63 -6.25 -1.82
CA LEU A 94 5.96 -6.43 -0.52
C LEU A 94 5.69 -7.90 -0.21
N ARG A 95 5.20 -8.67 -1.18
CA ARG A 95 4.95 -10.11 -1.01
C ARG A 95 6.23 -10.86 -0.68
N GLU A 96 7.28 -10.63 -1.45
CA GLU A 96 8.59 -11.27 -1.24
C GLU A 96 9.18 -10.94 0.14
N ARG A 97 9.09 -9.68 0.58
CA ARG A 97 9.61 -9.25 1.88
C ARG A 97 8.81 -9.82 3.05
N VAL A 98 7.47 -9.83 2.95
CA VAL A 98 6.61 -10.48 3.96
C VAL A 98 6.96 -11.96 4.10
N GLU A 99 7.12 -12.66 2.98
CA GLU A 99 7.48 -14.07 2.99
C GLU A 99 8.87 -14.31 3.58
N ARG A 100 9.86 -13.50 3.19
CA ARG A 100 11.22 -13.55 3.75
C ARG A 100 11.20 -13.34 5.27
N HIS A 101 10.42 -12.37 5.75
CA HIS A 101 10.29 -12.07 7.17
C HIS A 101 9.65 -13.24 7.93
N ALA A 102 8.62 -13.89 7.37
CA ALA A 102 7.99 -15.07 7.96
C ALA A 102 8.97 -16.26 8.07
N ARG A 103 9.78 -16.51 7.03
CA ARG A 103 10.77 -17.60 7.03
C ARG A 103 11.90 -17.38 8.03
N GLN A 104 12.29 -16.13 8.28
CA GLN A 104 13.44 -15.82 9.12
C GLN A 104 13.20 -16.07 10.61
N ARG A 105 11.95 -16.26 11.09
CA ARG A 105 11.53 -16.72 12.45
C ARG A 105 12.15 -15.98 13.65
N THR A 106 13.01 -15.02 13.38
CA THR A 106 13.82 -14.26 14.30
C THR A 106 13.44 -12.83 14.00
N PRO A 107 12.93 -12.07 14.96
CA PRO A 107 12.91 -10.64 14.78
C PRO A 107 14.38 -10.25 14.63
N ALA A 108 14.79 -9.89 13.42
CA ALA A 108 15.93 -9.01 13.25
C ALA A 108 15.47 -7.67 13.86
N ALA A 109 15.41 -7.63 15.19
CA ALA A 109 15.21 -6.43 15.95
C ALA A 109 16.51 -5.67 15.74
N PHE A 110 16.52 -4.81 14.72
CA PHE A 110 17.49 -3.73 14.67
C PHE A 110 17.42 -3.03 16.02
N LYS A 111 18.54 -3.00 16.73
CA LYS A 111 18.61 -2.34 18.03
C LYS A 111 18.65 -0.85 17.79
N ALA A 112 18.06 -0.08 18.70
CA ALA A 112 18.23 1.37 18.71
C ALA A 112 19.73 1.69 18.75
N GLY A 113 20.27 2.29 17.68
CA GLY A 113 21.70 2.57 17.50
C GLY A 113 22.36 1.86 16.32
N ASP A 114 21.69 0.90 15.67
CA ASP A 114 22.23 0.25 14.47
C ASP A 114 22.33 1.27 13.31
N ARG A 115 23.56 1.51 12.83
CA ARG A 115 23.82 2.30 11.63
C ARG A 115 23.50 1.45 10.40
N VAL A 116 22.26 1.52 9.95
CA VAL A 116 21.87 0.91 8.68
C VAL A 116 22.37 1.81 7.55
N GLN A 117 23.37 1.33 6.79
CA GLN A 117 23.88 2.04 5.63
C GLN A 117 23.03 1.65 4.42
N VAL A 118 22.07 2.49 4.08
CA VAL A 118 21.08 2.20 3.06
C VAL A 118 21.39 3.02 1.80
N SER A 119 21.50 2.35 0.66
CA SER A 119 21.89 2.95 -0.62
C SER A 119 20.77 2.74 -1.66
N GLY A 120 20.20 3.83 -2.20
CA GLY A 120 19.41 3.82 -3.44
C GLY A 120 17.87 3.95 -3.33
N ASP A 121 17.30 4.72 -4.26
CA ASP A 121 15.90 5.16 -4.35
C ASP A 121 14.87 4.00 -4.42
N SER A 122 13.65 4.24 -3.92
CA SER A 122 12.50 3.30 -3.73
C SER A 122 12.74 2.08 -2.83
N PHE A 123 13.94 1.49 -2.81
CA PHE A 123 14.31 0.36 -1.96
C PHE A 123 14.39 0.73 -0.47
N HIS A 124 14.85 1.96 -0.19
CA HIS A 124 14.96 2.56 1.14
C HIS A 124 13.65 2.53 1.94
N ASP A 125 12.57 2.91 1.28
CA ASP A 125 11.28 3.14 1.93
C ASP A 125 10.59 1.83 2.33
N LEU A 126 10.79 0.78 1.52
CA LEU A 126 10.34 -0.56 1.89
C LEU A 126 11.15 -1.12 3.07
N GLU A 127 12.46 -0.87 3.16
CA GLU A 127 13.22 -1.28 4.35
C GLU A 127 12.76 -0.53 5.59
N ALA A 128 12.54 0.77 5.47
CA ALA A 128 11.99 1.61 6.54
C ALA A 128 10.66 1.06 7.10
N ILE A 129 9.80 0.48 6.25
CA ILE A 129 8.54 -0.17 6.68
C ILE A 129 8.81 -1.37 7.60
N PHE A 130 9.79 -2.24 7.30
CA PHE A 130 10.01 -3.45 8.11
C PHE A 130 10.82 -3.19 9.38
N VAL A 131 11.58 -2.08 9.45
CA VAL A 131 12.31 -1.68 10.67
C VAL A 131 11.50 -0.77 11.58
N ALA A 132 10.37 -0.24 11.10
CA ALA A 132 9.54 0.65 11.89
C ALA A 132 8.95 -0.06 13.13
N PRO A 133 8.97 0.60 14.31
CA PRO A 133 8.62 0.01 15.60
C PRO A 133 7.13 -0.35 15.72
N ASP A 134 6.25 0.37 15.04
CA ASP A 134 4.81 0.16 15.09
C ASP A 134 4.13 0.32 13.72
N GLY A 135 2.89 -0.17 13.63
CA GLY A 135 2.14 -0.18 12.38
C GLY A 135 1.63 1.19 11.93
N GLU A 136 1.49 2.16 12.85
CA GLU A 136 1.09 3.53 12.47
C GLU A 136 2.22 4.18 11.67
N GLN A 137 3.45 4.09 12.16
CA GLN A 137 4.63 4.56 11.45
C GLN A 137 4.82 3.85 10.09
N ARG A 138 4.56 2.54 10.01
CA ARG A 138 4.57 1.80 8.72
C ARG A 138 3.56 2.36 7.73
N SER A 139 2.38 2.71 8.20
CA SER A 139 1.32 3.28 7.37
C SER A 139 1.68 4.68 6.86
N VAL A 140 2.32 5.51 7.70
CA VAL A 140 2.85 6.82 7.29
C VAL A 140 3.92 6.68 6.21
N ILE A 141 4.88 5.76 6.39
CA ILE A 141 5.94 5.52 5.39
C ILE A 141 5.34 5.05 4.06
N LEU A 142 4.36 4.14 4.09
CA LEU A 142 3.64 3.70 2.88
C LEU A 142 3.00 4.88 2.14
N LEU A 143 2.27 5.75 2.85
CA LEU A 143 1.62 6.90 2.22
C LEU A 143 2.65 7.87 1.58
N ASN A 144 3.76 8.13 2.27
CA ASN A 144 4.83 8.99 1.75
C ASN A 144 5.54 8.39 0.53
N LEU A 145 5.75 7.07 0.51
CA LEU A 145 6.24 6.35 -0.66
C LEU A 145 5.29 6.51 -1.84
N LEU A 146 4.00 6.22 -1.66
CA LEU A 146 3.00 6.29 -2.74
C LEU A 146 2.83 7.73 -3.26
N GLN A 147 2.89 8.72 -2.37
CA GLN A 147 2.81 10.13 -2.77
C GLN A 147 4.03 10.55 -3.61
N ARG A 148 5.25 10.13 -3.28
CA ARG A 148 6.45 10.44 -4.08
C ARG A 148 6.44 9.77 -5.45
N GLN A 149 5.85 8.58 -5.55
CA GLN A 149 5.73 7.85 -6.82
C GLN A 149 4.68 8.45 -7.78
N GLN A 150 3.82 9.36 -7.30
CA GLN A 150 2.95 10.13 -8.18
C GLN A 150 3.80 11.03 -9.08
N LYS A 151 3.99 10.64 -10.35
CA LYS A 151 4.49 11.53 -11.39
C LYS A 151 3.50 12.68 -11.54
N VAL A 152 3.78 13.82 -10.90
CA VAL A 152 2.96 15.01 -11.04
C VAL A 152 3.05 15.47 -12.50
N ARG A 153 2.01 15.18 -13.30
CA ARG A 153 1.83 15.81 -14.60
C ARG A 153 1.31 17.22 -14.36
N VAL A 154 2.22 18.17 -14.20
CA VAL A 154 1.88 19.59 -14.20
C VAL A 154 1.69 20.01 -15.66
N PRO A 155 0.52 20.53 -16.07
CA PRO A 155 0.38 21.17 -17.37
C PRO A 155 1.42 22.28 -17.50
N ASN A 156 2.14 22.34 -18.65
CA ASN A 156 3.24 23.27 -18.85
C ASN A 156 2.87 24.75 -18.58
N HIS A 157 1.58 25.13 -18.67
CA HIS A 157 1.12 26.48 -18.38
C HIS A 157 1.20 26.90 -16.90
N PHE A 158 1.42 25.96 -15.97
CA PHE A 158 1.69 26.28 -14.56
C PHE A 158 3.20 26.39 -14.25
N LEU A 159 4.07 26.00 -15.19
CA LEU A 159 5.53 26.12 -15.04
C LEU A 159 5.96 27.52 -15.48
N HIS A 160 6.09 28.44 -14.54
CA HIS A 160 6.70 29.74 -14.80
C HIS A 160 8.21 29.63 -14.54
N SER A 161 9.02 29.87 -15.58
CA SER A 161 10.45 30.08 -15.40
C SER A 161 10.64 31.46 -14.76
N SER A 162 11.19 31.48 -13.54
CA SER A 162 11.72 32.72 -12.97
C SER A 162 13.19 32.80 -13.39
N ALA A 163 13.52 33.79 -14.21
CA ALA A 163 14.89 34.21 -14.51
C ALA A 163 15.37 35.19 -13.44
#